data_AF-F5S939-F1
#
_entry.id   AF-F5S939-F1
#
_cell.length_a   1.000
_cell.length_b   1.000
_cell.length_c   1.000
_cell.angle_alpha   90.00
_cell.angle_beta   90.00
_cell.angle_gamma   90.00
#
_symmetry.space_group_name_H-M   'P 1'
#
loop_
_entity.id
_entity.type
_entity.pdbx_description
1 polymer ?
#
loop_
_entity_poly.entity_id
_entity_poly.type
_entity_poly.pdbx_seq_one_letter_code
_entity_poly.pdbx_strand_id
1 'polypeptide(L)' 'MSRSDIAAFAVMIEAKDESAKLFYEKMGFQALIDEPLRLFFKL' A
#
# COMPACT_ATOMS: atom_id res chain seq x y z
N MET A 1 24.84 -17.13 -5.13
CA MET A 1 23.43 -17.35 -5.55
C MET A 1 22.79 -15.99 -5.67
N SER A 2 22.59 -15.49 -6.89
CA SER A 2 21.95 -14.19 -7.11
C SER A 2 20.48 -14.29 -6.70
N ARG A 3 20.11 -13.57 -5.64
CA ARG A 3 18.69 -13.27 -5.39
C ARG A 3 18.29 -12.39 -6.57
N SER A 4 17.61 -12.96 -7.57
CA SER A 4 17.11 -12.19 -8.70
C SER A 4 16.40 -10.96 -8.15
N ASP A 5 16.78 -9.77 -8.64
CA ASP A 5 16.12 -8.51 -8.34
C ASP A 5 14.73 -8.56 -8.96
N ILE A 6 13.79 -9.24 -8.31
CA ILE A 6 12.39 -9.21 -8.69
C ILE A 6 11.91 -7.82 -8.31
N ALA A 7 11.83 -6.93 -9.29
CA ALA A 7 11.14 -5.66 -9.13
C ALA A 7 9.69 -5.96 -8.72
N ALA A 8 9.38 -5.71 -7.46
CA ALA A 8 8.01 -5.75 -6.97
C ALA A 8 7.36 -4.41 -7.31
N PHE A 9 6.26 -4.45 -8.06
CA PHE A 9 5.47 -3.27 -8.37
C PHE A 9 4.35 -3.13 -7.35
N ALA A 10 4.11 -1.91 -6.89
CA ALA A 10 3.00 -1.59 -6.01
C ALA A 10 2.37 -0.27 -6.44
N VAL A 11 1.06 -0.17 -6.27
CA VAL A 11 0.33 1.09 -6.41
C VAL A 11 0.32 1.77 -5.05
N MET A 12 0.81 3.00 -4.98
CA MET A 12 0.78 3.82 -3.76
C MET A 12 -0.31 4.89 -3.84
N ILE A 13 -0.97 5.13 -2.70
CA ILE A 13 -1.96 6.20 -2.54
C ILE A 13 -1.78 6.92 -1.21
N GLU A 14 -2.25 8.16 -1.14
CA GLU A 14 -2.44 8.90 0.09
C GLU A 14 -3.93 9.15 0.29
N ALA A 15 -4.51 8.53 1.32
CA ALA A 15 -5.89 8.71 1.70
C ALA A 15 -6.09 10.10 2.32
N LYS A 16 -7.14 10.78 1.90
CA LYS A 16 -7.48 12.12 2.40
C LYS A 16 -7.91 12.14 3.88
N ASP A 17 -8.42 11.03 4.38
CA ASP A 17 -8.94 10.85 5.74
C ASP A 17 -9.05 9.36 6.11
N GLU A 18 -9.38 9.07 7.37
CA GLU A 18 -9.54 7.70 7.87
C GLU A 18 -10.68 6.94 7.16
N SER A 19 -11.73 7.63 6.70
CA SER A 19 -12.82 7.00 5.97
C SER A 19 -12.35 6.50 4.60
N ALA A 20 -11.53 7.27 3.90
CA ALA A 20 -10.91 6.87 2.64
C ALA A 20 -9.93 5.70 2.86
N LYS A 21 -9.11 5.76 3.92
CA LYS A 21 -8.22 4.65 4.28
C LYS A 21 -9.00 3.34 4.46
N LEU A 22 -10.05 3.33 5.28
CA LEU A 22 -10.89 2.14 5.51
C LEU A 22 -11.54 1.60 4.22
N PHE A 23 -11.88 2.49 3.28
CA PHE A 23 -12.37 2.09 1.96
C PHE A 23 -11.29 1.32 1.18
N TYR A 24 -10.06 1.84 1.12
CA TYR A 24 -8.96 1.19 0.41
C TYR A 24 -8.48 -0.09 1.10
N GLU A 25 -8.46 -0.16 2.42
CA GLU A 25 -8.15 -1.39 3.17
C GLU A 25 -9.13 -2.52 2.83
N LYS A 26 -10.43 -2.20 2.69
CA LYS A 26 -11.44 -3.17 2.22
C LYS A 26 -11.19 -3.65 0.79
N MET A 27 -10.51 -2.86 -0.04
CA MET A 27 -10.11 -3.22 -1.41
C MET A 27 -8.77 -3.99 -1.45
N GLY A 28 -8.14 -4.24 -0.30
CA GLY A 28 -6.89 -5.00 -0.19
C GLY A 28 -5.62 -4.15 -0.16
N PHE A 29 -5.73 -2.81 -0.07
CA PHE A 29 -4.58 -1.96 0.21
C PHE A 29 -4.11 -2.15 1.65
N GLN A 30 -2.82 -1.94 1.89
CA GLN A 30 -2.18 -2.04 3.20
C GLN A 30 -1.57 -0.70 3.57
N ALA A 31 -1.85 -0.20 4.77
CA ALA A 31 -1.24 1.03 5.27
C ALA A 31 0.25 0.84 5.61
N LEU A 32 1.04 1.90 5.44
CA LEU A 32 2.40 1.97 5.97
C LEU A 32 2.35 2.12 7.49
N ILE A 33 3.30 1.49 8.19
CA ILE A 33 3.33 1.43 9.66
C ILE A 33 3.40 2.84 10.27
N ASP A 34 4.28 3.69 9.74
CA ASP A 34 4.52 5.03 10.28
C ASP A 34 3.64 6.11 9.62
N GLU A 35 3.02 5.77 8.49
CA GLU A 35 2.21 6.70 7.69
C GLU A 35 0.84 6.07 7.41
N PRO A 36 -0.07 6.05 8.40
CA PRO A 36 -1.30 5.25 8.34
C PRO A 36 -2.28 5.70 7.24
N LEU A 37 -2.12 6.90 6.70
CA LEU A 37 -2.90 7.40 5.55
C LEU A 37 -2.22 7.13 4.20
N ARG A 38 -0.97 6.64 4.18
CA ARG A 38 -0.34 6.14 2.96
C ARG A 38 -0.52 4.65 2.87
N LEU A 39 -1.08 4.19 1.76
CA LEU A 39 -1.35 2.79 1.53
C LEU A 39 -0.71 2.31 0.24
N PHE A 40 -0.42 1.02 0.19
CA PHE A 40 0.05 0.35 -1.01
C PHE A 40 -0.82 -0.87 -1.36
N PHE A 41 -0.96 -1.14 -2.64
CA PHE A 41 -1.50 -2.39 -3.16
C PHE A 41 -0.40 -3.08 -3.93
N LYS A 42 0.00 -4.26 -3.45
CA LYS A 42 1.00 -5.08 -4.13
C LYS A 42 0.34 -5.73 -5.36
N LEU A 43 0.91 -5.50 -6.54
CA LEU A 43 0.48 -6.17 -7.77
C LEU A 43 0.86 -7.66 -7.77
#